data_AF-A0A4Y9STG2-F1
#
_entry.id   AF-A0A4Y9STG2-F1
#
_cell.length_a   1.000
_cell.length_b   1.000
_cell.length_c   1.000
_cell.angle_alpha   90.00
_cell.angle_beta   90.00
_cell.angle_gamma   90.00
#
_symmetry.space_group_name_H-M   'P 1'
#
loop_
_entity.id
_entity.type
_entity.pdbx_description
1 polymer ?
#
loop_
_entity_poly.entity_id
_entity_poly.type
_entity_poly.pdbx_seq_one_letter_code
_entity_poly.pdbx_strand_id
1 'polypeptide(L)'
;MANREELAIIRGARAGRTESQLALGKLYLFGSAGLPKSLPTALHWLERAAQQGCADAWKLIGSHIPLELARQGAPVLLRWYERAYDDGVVRAGLVFAQLVLGEGAPEPSAAVRGKALR
;
A
#
# COMPACT_ATOMS: atom_id res chain seq x y z
N MET A 1 -5.09 25.30 10.32
CA MET A 1 -6.05 25.65 9.26
C MET A 1 -5.71 24.77 8.07
N ALA A 2 -6.65 23.96 7.60
CA ALA A 2 -6.41 23.12 6.43
C ALA A 2 -6.27 24.01 5.19
N ASN A 3 -5.12 23.98 4.52
CA ASN A 3 -4.88 24.84 3.36
C ASN A 3 -5.83 24.48 2.21
N ARG A 4 -6.14 25.45 1.34
CA ARG A 4 -7.04 25.27 0.17
C ARG A 4 -6.66 24.06 -0.70
N GLU A 5 -5.37 23.75 -0.74
CA GLU A 5 -4.78 22.59 -1.42
C GLU A 5 -5.16 21.26 -0.78
N GLU A 6 -5.17 21.15 0.56
CA GLU A 6 -5.59 19.94 1.29
C GLU A 6 -7.05 19.60 1.01
N LEU A 7 -7.91 20.62 1.04
CA LEU A 7 -9.34 20.44 0.72
C LEU A 7 -9.55 20.02 -0.73
N ALA A 8 -8.68 20.42 -1.65
CA ALA A 8 -8.71 19.96 -3.04
C ALA A 8 -8.29 18.49 -3.14
N ILE A 9 -7.22 18.09 -2.46
CA ILE A 9 -6.74 16.70 -2.40
C ILE A 9 -7.82 15.79 -1.79
N ILE A 10 -8.41 16.17 -0.66
CA ILE A 10 -9.46 15.36 0.00
C ILE A 10 -10.68 15.21 -0.90
N ARG A 11 -11.14 16.28 -1.54
CA ARG A 11 -12.27 16.22 -2.48
C ARG A 11 -11.94 15.37 -3.70
N GLY A 12 -10.75 15.52 -4.28
CA GLY A 12 -10.29 14.73 -5.41
C GLY A 12 -10.18 13.24 -5.08
N ALA A 13 -9.65 12.90 -3.90
CA ALA A 13 -9.50 11.52 -3.45
C ALA A 13 -10.86 10.84 -3.25
N ARG A 14 -11.81 11.57 -2.65
CA ARG A 14 -13.21 11.13 -2.51
C ARG A 14 -13.93 10.98 -3.85
N ALA A 15 -13.62 11.84 -4.81
CA ALA A 15 -14.13 11.76 -6.18
C ALA A 15 -13.47 10.65 -7.03
N GLY A 16 -12.56 9.85 -6.46
CA GLY A 16 -11.95 8.72 -7.14
C GLY A 16 -10.66 9.03 -7.90
N ARG A 17 -10.21 10.29 -7.95
CA ARG A 17 -9.03 10.69 -8.74
C ARG A 17 -7.77 10.01 -8.19
N THR A 18 -7.12 9.21 -9.03
CA THR A 18 -5.96 8.39 -8.66
C THR A 18 -4.82 9.22 -8.05
N GLU A 19 -4.48 10.36 -8.67
CA GLU A 19 -3.44 11.27 -8.17
C GLU A 19 -3.76 11.84 -6.79
N SER A 20 -5.03 12.20 -6.57
CA SER A 20 -5.48 12.74 -5.28
C SER A 20 -5.51 11.66 -4.20
N GLN A 21 -5.86 10.42 -4.54
CA GLN A 21 -5.76 9.28 -3.62
C GLN A 21 -4.31 8.98 -3.25
N LEU A 22 -3.40 8.99 -4.23
CA LEU A 22 -1.97 8.84 -3.99
C LEU A 22 -1.44 9.96 -3.08
N ALA A 23 -1.79 11.22 -3.39
CA ALA A 23 -1.38 12.38 -2.61
C ALA A 23 -1.91 12.29 -1.17
N LEU A 24 -3.20 12.01 -0.97
CA LEU A 24 -3.79 11.87 0.36
C LEU A 24 -3.17 10.70 1.14
N GLY A 25 -2.88 9.58 0.47
CA GLY A 25 -2.14 8.46 1.02
C GLY A 25 -0.76 8.89 1.54
N LYS A 26 0.01 9.63 0.73
CA LYS A 26 1.32 10.20 1.14
C LYS A 26 1.18 11.14 2.34
N LEU A 27 0.17 12.01 2.37
CA LEU A 27 -0.03 12.93 3.49
C LEU A 27 -0.23 12.19 4.82
N TYR A 28 -1.08 11.16 4.84
CA TYR A 28 -1.27 10.31 6.02
C TYR A 28 -0.06 9.42 6.30
N LEU A 29 0.72 9.03 5.29
CA LEU A 29 1.89 8.17 5.47
C LEU A 29 3.02 8.87 6.22
N PHE A 30 3.24 10.14 5.87
CA PHE A 30 4.32 10.95 6.42
C PHE A 30 3.87 11.87 7.56
N GLY A 31 2.57 12.11 7.71
CA GLY A 31 2.03 13.04 8.70
C GLY A 31 2.41 14.48 8.34
N SER A 32 1.79 15.01 7.28
CA SER A 32 2.10 16.36 6.75
C SER A 32 0.82 17.11 6.39
N ALA A 33 0.96 18.41 6.09
CA ALA A 33 -0.18 19.29 5.77
C ALA A 33 -1.30 19.23 6.83
N GLY A 34 -0.92 19.33 8.10
CA GLY A 34 -1.85 19.30 9.24
C GLY A 34 -2.54 17.95 9.51
N LEU A 35 -2.26 16.91 8.72
CA LEU A 35 -2.80 15.57 8.94
C LEU A 35 -1.86 14.74 9.82
N PRO A 36 -2.41 13.97 10.78
CA PRO A 36 -1.60 13.07 11.59
C PRO A 36 -1.08 11.91 10.74
N LYS A 37 0.07 11.36 11.13
CA LYS A 37 0.58 10.12 10.57
C LYS A 37 -0.37 8.98 10.93
N SER A 38 -0.90 8.27 9.93
CA SER A 38 -1.78 7.12 10.10
C SER A 38 -1.52 6.10 8.99
N LEU A 39 -0.84 5.00 9.32
CA LEU A 39 -0.56 3.93 8.35
C LEU A 39 -1.85 3.25 7.84
N PRO A 40 -2.87 2.95 8.67
CA PRO A 40 -4.12 2.38 8.17
C PRO A 40 -4.86 3.31 7.21
N THR A 41 -4.90 4.61 7.50
CA THR A 41 -5.56 5.58 6.62
C THR A 41 -4.75 5.81 5.33
N ALA A 42 -3.42 5.86 5.43
CA ALA A 42 -2.55 5.93 4.27
C ALA A 42 -2.76 4.72 3.35
N LEU A 43 -2.74 3.52 3.93
CA LEU A 43 -2.98 2.27 3.23
C LEU A 43 -4.32 2.29 2.49
N HIS A 44 -5.41 2.72 3.13
CA HIS A 44 -6.72 2.82 2.48
C HIS A 44 -6.68 3.63 1.18
N TRP A 45 -6.05 4.81 1.20
CA TRP A 45 -5.99 5.67 0.01
C TRP A 45 -4.99 5.16 -1.03
N LEU A 46 -3.84 4.65 -0.59
CA LEU A 46 -2.85 4.05 -1.49
C LEU A 46 -3.42 2.79 -2.17
N GLU A 47 -4.20 1.98 -1.47
CA GLU A 47 -4.81 0.79 -2.06
C GLU A 47 -5.76 1.16 -3.19
N ARG A 48 -6.59 2.19 -3.00
CA ARG A 48 -7.49 2.70 -4.05
C ARG A 48 -6.74 3.25 -5.25
N ALA A 49 -5.61 3.93 -5.03
CA ALA A 49 -4.75 4.37 -6.11
C ALA A 49 -4.10 3.18 -6.84
N ALA A 50 -3.63 2.17 -6.11
CA ALA A 50 -3.03 0.96 -6.66
C ALA A 50 -4.04 0.13 -7.47
N GLN A 51 -5.30 0.05 -7.03
CA GLN A 51 -6.41 -0.59 -7.76
C GLN A 51 -6.64 0.05 -9.14
N GLN A 52 -6.32 1.35 -9.28
CA GLN A 52 -6.41 2.07 -10.55
C GLN A 52 -5.12 2.01 -11.39
N GLY A 53 -4.16 1.17 -11.03
CA GLY A 53 -2.92 0.99 -11.79
C GLY A 53 -1.79 1.95 -11.40
N CYS A 54 -1.91 2.70 -10.30
CA CYS A 54 -0.85 3.62 -9.87
C CYS A 54 0.34 2.88 -9.26
N ALA A 55 1.47 2.86 -9.99
CA ALA A 55 2.66 2.15 -9.55
C ALA A 55 3.29 2.72 -8.29
N ASP A 56 3.31 4.04 -8.16
CA ASP A 56 3.79 4.71 -6.96
C ASP A 56 3.02 4.27 -5.71
N ALA A 57 1.73 3.94 -5.86
CA ALA A 57 0.91 3.54 -4.73
C ALA A 57 1.33 2.16 -4.17
N TRP A 58 1.48 1.13 -5.01
CA TRP A 58 1.95 -0.17 -4.52
C TRP A 58 3.42 -0.13 -4.10
N LYS A 59 4.27 0.69 -4.72
CA LYS A 59 5.65 0.91 -4.25
C LYS A 59 5.69 1.50 -2.85
N LEU A 60 4.83 2.47 -2.56
CA LEU A 60 4.71 3.05 -1.21
C LEU A 60 4.16 2.04 -0.20
N ILE A 61 3.17 1.23 -0.61
CA ILE A 61 2.67 0.13 0.23
C ILE A 61 3.82 -0.82 0.58
N GLY A 62 4.54 -1.33 -0.42
CA GLY A 62 5.65 -2.26 -0.23
C GLY A 62 6.83 -1.68 0.58
N SER A 63 7.04 -0.36 0.52
CA SER A 63 8.15 0.29 1.20
C SER A 63 7.84 0.68 2.65
N HIS A 64 6.59 1.00 2.97
CA HIS A 64 6.25 1.66 4.24
C HIS A 64 5.21 0.95 5.08
N ILE A 65 4.38 0.09 4.49
CA ILE A 65 3.35 -0.62 5.23
C ILE A 65 4.00 -1.85 5.90
N PRO A 66 3.87 -2.00 7.23
CA PRO A 66 4.50 -3.08 7.96
C PRO A 66 3.70 -4.38 7.85
N LEU A 67 4.35 -5.52 8.10
CA LEU A 67 3.76 -6.86 7.99
C LEU A 67 2.50 -7.01 8.85
N GLU A 68 2.49 -6.44 10.04
CA GLU A 68 1.37 -6.56 10.99
C GLU A 68 0.09 -5.96 10.42
N LEU A 69 0.21 -4.80 9.77
CA LEU A 69 -0.91 -4.17 9.09
C LEU A 69 -1.22 -4.90 7.76
N ALA A 70 -0.19 -5.42 7.09
CA ALA A 70 -0.36 -6.20 5.86
C ALA A 70 -1.16 -7.48 6.07
N ARG A 71 -0.92 -8.20 7.19
CA ARG A 71 -1.61 -9.43 7.59
C ARG A 71 -3.10 -9.20 7.81
N GLN A 72 -3.49 -8.04 8.33
CA GLN A 72 -4.91 -7.68 8.53
C GLN A 72 -5.65 -7.47 7.19
N GLY A 73 -4.92 -7.09 6.13
CA GLY A 73 -5.45 -6.87 4.79
C GLY A 73 -5.16 -8.01 3.80
N ALA A 74 -4.69 -9.17 4.26
CA ALA A 74 -4.53 -10.35 3.41
C ALA A 74 -5.91 -10.89 2.98
N PRO A 75 -6.07 -11.42 1.74
CA PRO A 75 -5.06 -11.66 0.71
C PRO A 75 -4.81 -10.45 -0.22
N VAL A 76 -5.59 -9.38 -0.09
CA VAL A 76 -5.57 -8.23 -1.01
C VAL A 76 -4.23 -7.52 -1.06
N LEU A 77 -3.52 -7.41 0.07
CA LEU A 77 -2.22 -6.74 0.08
C LEU A 77 -1.09 -7.58 -0.50
N LEU A 78 -1.25 -8.91 -0.54
CA LEU A 78 -0.22 -9.81 -1.07
C LEU A 78 0.18 -9.43 -2.50
N ARG A 79 -0.80 -9.13 -3.37
CA ARG A 79 -0.56 -8.68 -4.75
C ARG A 79 0.18 -7.35 -4.85
N TRP A 80 0.04 -6.45 -3.86
CA TRP A 80 0.74 -5.17 -3.87
C TRP A 80 2.19 -5.32 -3.45
N TYR A 81 2.48 -6.20 -2.49
CA TYR A 81 3.85 -6.56 -2.16
C TYR A 81 4.54 -7.32 -3.30
N GLU A 82 3.80 -8.20 -3.99
CA GLU A 82 4.31 -8.88 -5.18
C GLU A 82 4.68 -7.88 -6.28
N ARG A 83 3.78 -6.97 -6.65
CA ARG A 83 4.05 -5.94 -7.67
C ARG A 83 5.16 -4.97 -7.26
N ALA A 84 5.20 -4.58 -5.99
CA ALA A 84 6.27 -3.71 -5.50
C ALA A 84 7.63 -4.42 -5.56
N TYR A 85 7.68 -5.73 -5.27
CA TYR A 85 8.89 -6.53 -5.43
C TYR A 85 9.32 -6.63 -6.89
N ASP A 86 8.38 -6.89 -7.81
CA ASP A 86 8.65 -6.90 -9.26
C ASP A 86 9.19 -5.56 -9.77
N ASP A 87 8.72 -4.47 -9.18
CA ASP A 87 9.18 -3.10 -9.46
C ASP A 87 10.50 -2.73 -8.72
N GLY A 88 11.15 -3.69 -8.06
CA GLY A 88 12.46 -3.52 -7.42
C GLY A 88 12.45 -3.03 -5.98
N VAL A 89 11.29 -2.96 -5.32
CA VAL A 89 11.20 -2.63 -3.89
C VAL A 89 11.63 -3.84 -3.06
N VAL A 90 12.93 -3.93 -2.76
CA VAL A 90 13.54 -5.07 -2.04
C VAL A 90 12.82 -5.39 -0.72
N ARG A 91 12.45 -4.35 0.05
CA ARG A 91 11.72 -4.53 1.31
C ARG A 91 10.37 -5.23 1.11
N ALA A 92 9.72 -4.99 -0.04
CA ALA A 92 8.43 -5.60 -0.34
C ALA A 92 8.55 -7.11 -0.52
N GLY A 93 9.67 -7.60 -1.07
CA GLY A 93 9.97 -9.03 -1.22
C GLY A 93 10.02 -9.76 0.13
N LEU A 94 10.63 -9.15 1.15
CA LEU A 94 10.68 -9.72 2.50
C LEU A 94 9.28 -9.87 3.10
N VAL A 95 8.46 -8.83 3.02
CA VAL A 95 7.08 -8.87 3.54
C VAL A 95 6.21 -9.82 2.72
N PHE A 96 6.39 -9.83 1.39
CA PHE A 96 5.74 -10.80 0.50
C PHE A 96 6.06 -12.23 0.94
N ALA A 97 7.33 -12.58 1.11
CA ALA A 97 7.73 -13.91 1.55
C ALA A 97 7.12 -14.27 2.91
N GLN A 98 7.10 -13.33 3.87
CA GLN A 98 6.50 -13.53 5.19
C GLN A 98 4.98 -13.68 5.16
N LEU A 99 4.28 -13.02 4.23
CA LEU A 99 2.85 -13.20 4.02
C LEU A 99 2.51 -14.53 3.36
N VAL A 100 3.40 -15.06 2.52
CA VAL A 100 3.22 -16.32 1.79
C VAL A 100 3.61 -17.55 2.63
N LEU A 101 4.69 -17.43 3.40
CA LEU A 101 5.30 -18.54 4.15
C LEU A 101 4.97 -18.52 5.65
N GLY A 102 4.33 -17.46 6.13
CA GLY A 102 3.97 -17.32 7.54
C GLY A 102 2.88 -18.27 8.00
N GLU A 103 2.88 -18.61 9.29
CA GLU A 103 1.80 -19.38 9.91
C GLU A 103 0.46 -18.65 9.77
N GLY A 104 -0.58 -19.36 9.31
CA GLY A 104 -1.90 -18.79 9.03
C GLY A 104 -2.02 -18.04 7.70
N ALA A 105 -1.02 -18.13 6.81
CA ALA A 105 -1.13 -17.63 5.45
C ALA A 105 -2.29 -18.33 4.70
N PRO A 106 -3.13 -17.59 3.96
CA PRO A 106 -4.08 -18.22 3.05
C PRO A 106 -3.28 -19.00 2.01
N GLU A 107 -3.56 -20.30 1.84
CA GLU A 107 -2.84 -21.22 0.94
C GLU A 107 -2.56 -20.57 -0.43
N PRO A 108 -1.36 -20.02 -0.65
CA PRO A 108 -1.05 -19.29 -1.86
C PRO A 108 -0.75 -20.30 -2.97
N SER A 109 -1.05 -19.94 -4.22
CA SER A 109 -0.75 -20.81 -5.35
C SER A 109 0.73 -21.22 -5.38
N ALA A 110 1.04 -22.41 -5.90
CA ALA A 110 2.42 -22.91 -5.99
C ALA A 110 3.37 -21.93 -6.71
N ALA A 111 2.87 -21.16 -7.67
CA ALA A 111 3.64 -20.12 -8.35
C ALA A 111 4.02 -18.96 -7.42
N VAL A 112 3.06 -18.45 -6.63
CA VAL A 112 3.28 -17.39 -5.64
C VAL A 112 4.25 -17.87 -4.55
N ARG A 113 4.10 -19.11 -4.10
CA ARG A 113 5.02 -19.75 -3.15
C ARG A 113 6.44 -19.90 -3.69
N GLY A 114 6.57 -20.34 -4.95
CA GLY A 114 7.88 -20.44 -5.62
C GLY A 114 8.58 -19.10 -5.77
N LYS A 115 7.82 -18.01 -6.02
CA LYS A 115 8.34 -16.65 -6.11
C LYS A 115 8.83 -16.12 -4.76
N ALA A 116 8.11 -16.42 -3.68
CA ALA A 116 8.49 -16.02 -2.32
C ALA A 116 9.81 -16.63 -1.82
N LEU A 117 10.27 -17.72 -2.45
CA LEU A 117 11.51 -18.43 -2.09
C LEU A 117 12.74 -17.97 -2.90
N ARG A 118 12.57 -17.01 -3.82
CA ARG A 118 13.63 -16.45 -4.67
C ARG A 118 14.11 -15.10 -4.13
#